data_AF-A0A670ZJ73-F1
#
_entry.id   AF-A0A670ZJ73-F1
#
_cell.length_a   1.000
_cell.length_b   1.000
_cell.length_c   1.000
_cell.angle_alpha   90.00
_cell.angle_beta   90.00
_cell.angle_gamma   90.00
#
_symmetry.space_group_name_H-M   'P 1'
#
loop_
_entity.id
_entity.type
_entity.pdbx_description
1 polymer ?
#
loop_
_entity_poly.entity_id
_entity_poly.type
_entity_poly.pdbx_seq_one_letter_code
_entity_poly.pdbx_strand_id
1 'polypeptide(L)'
;MQEAPRRQRPASNARYRERGFWDARYEQEGAEPTEWFGGLESFREQLEAELKPGDRILVLGCGNSALSYDLFQLGYTDITSIDYSAVCIASMRDRYAHCSGLHWAVMDARFLTFMDGSFDVVLEKGFLDSIMVEEKDLWNVSQEAKILLDQVLTEVARVLQPRGRFISITFAQPHFRKRHYAQRAYNWSIQHIRYGRDFHYFLYIMKKGGALSPSDLALGQSLHRRPSSSSPVCSPLQEPDCENYLFNIQL
;
A
#
# COMPACT_ATOMS: atom_id res chain seq x y z
N MET A 1 -10.43 33.85 2.27
CA MET A 1 -9.96 32.46 2.13
C MET A 1 -10.63 31.65 3.22
N GLN A 2 -11.60 30.80 2.89
CA GLN A 2 -12.10 29.81 3.85
C GLN A 2 -11.07 28.68 3.90
N GLU A 3 -10.55 28.38 5.09
CA GLU A 3 -9.75 27.18 5.32
C GLU A 3 -10.59 25.96 4.93
N ALA A 4 -10.02 25.05 4.13
CA ALA A 4 -10.64 23.76 3.90
C ALA A 4 -10.86 23.07 5.26
N PRO A 5 -12.03 22.44 5.50
CA PRO A 5 -12.31 21.80 6.77
C PRO A 5 -11.21 20.80 7.10
N ARG A 6 -10.59 20.94 8.28
CA ARG A 6 -9.55 20.02 8.76
C ARG A 6 -10.15 18.61 8.78
N ARG A 7 -9.62 17.72 7.94
CA ARG A 7 -10.00 16.30 7.87
C ARG A 7 -10.04 15.71 9.28
N GLN A 8 -11.18 15.15 9.68
CA GLN A 8 -11.26 14.46 10.98
C GLN A 8 -10.40 13.20 10.93
N ARG A 9 -9.32 13.19 11.72
CA ARG A 9 -8.57 11.98 12.02
C ARG A 9 -9.37 11.19 13.07
N PRO A 10 -9.46 9.85 12.95
CA PRO A 10 -10.11 9.07 13.99
C PRO A 10 -9.34 9.21 15.31
N ALA A 11 -10.05 9.06 16.43
CA ALA A 11 -9.45 9.07 17.77
C ALA A 11 -8.44 7.91 17.98
N SER A 12 -8.54 6.85 17.18
CA SER A 12 -7.60 5.73 17.14
C SER A 12 -7.36 5.27 15.71
N ASN A 13 -6.11 5.00 15.37
CA ASN A 13 -5.74 4.47 14.06
C ASN A 13 -6.29 3.05 13.80
N ALA A 14 -6.63 2.29 14.85
CA ALA A 14 -7.25 0.97 14.74
C ALA A 14 -8.50 0.96 13.85
N ARG A 15 -9.25 2.08 13.84
CA ARG A 15 -10.48 2.23 13.06
C ARG A 15 -10.27 2.10 11.56
N TYR A 16 -9.05 2.31 11.05
CA TYR A 16 -8.76 2.13 9.62
C TYR A 16 -8.85 0.66 9.15
N ARG A 17 -8.94 -0.34 10.05
CA ARG A 17 -9.28 -1.73 9.68
C ARG A 17 -10.78 -1.97 9.56
N GLU A 18 -11.60 -1.14 10.20
CA GLU A 18 -13.04 -1.36 10.33
C GLU A 18 -13.75 -0.93 9.04
N ARG A 19 -14.45 -1.86 8.37
CA ARG A 19 -15.28 -1.52 7.22
C ARG A 19 -16.29 -0.42 7.53
N GLY A 20 -16.94 -0.48 8.70
CA GLY A 20 -17.93 0.51 9.11
C GLY A 20 -17.37 1.93 9.29
N PHE A 21 -16.09 2.07 9.64
CA PHE A 21 -15.42 3.37 9.67
C PHE A 21 -15.30 3.96 8.26
N TRP A 22 -14.90 3.14 7.28
CA TRP A 22 -14.77 3.57 5.89
C TRP A 22 -16.13 3.85 5.25
N ASP A 23 -17.13 2.98 5.44
CA ASP A 23 -18.48 3.20 4.93
C ASP A 23 -19.02 4.56 5.42
N ALA A 24 -18.93 4.86 6.73
CA ALA A 24 -19.36 6.15 7.29
C ALA A 24 -18.55 7.34 6.76
N ARG A 25 -17.24 7.17 6.51
CA ARG A 25 -16.41 8.21 5.92
C ARG A 25 -16.82 8.50 4.48
N TYR A 26 -17.06 7.46 3.68
CA TYR A 26 -17.46 7.60 2.28
C TYR A 26 -18.88 8.15 2.14
N GLU A 27 -19.79 7.87 3.09
CA GLU A 27 -21.10 8.54 3.14
C GLU A 27 -20.97 10.05 3.34
N GLN A 28 -19.98 10.50 4.11
CA GLN A 28 -19.74 11.92 4.38
C GLN A 28 -18.97 12.63 3.28
N GLU A 29 -17.90 12.00 2.77
CA GLU A 29 -17.00 12.59 1.78
C GLU A 29 -17.50 12.39 0.34
N GLY A 30 -18.37 11.40 0.12
CA GLY A 30 -18.82 11.00 -1.21
C GLY A 30 -17.65 10.59 -2.11
N ALA A 31 -17.77 10.91 -3.39
CA ALA A 31 -16.75 10.61 -4.41
C ALA A 31 -15.73 11.75 -4.60
N GLU A 32 -15.66 12.74 -3.70
CA GLU A 32 -14.64 13.78 -3.80
C GLU A 32 -13.24 13.19 -3.56
N PRO A 33 -12.28 13.42 -4.48
CA PRO A 33 -10.99 12.76 -4.41
C PRO A 33 -10.22 13.01 -3.12
N THR A 34 -9.79 11.92 -2.48
CA THR A 34 -8.90 11.98 -1.32
C THR A 34 -7.67 11.12 -1.54
N GLU A 35 -6.52 11.78 -1.49
CA GLU A 35 -5.22 11.15 -1.71
C GLU A 35 -4.50 10.82 -0.40
N TRP A 36 -3.98 9.60 -0.36
CA TRP A 36 -3.02 9.11 0.62
C TRP A 36 -1.67 8.92 -0.09
N PHE A 37 -0.58 9.36 0.55
CA PHE A 37 0.80 9.25 0.02
C PHE A 37 1.08 10.03 -1.27
N GLY A 38 0.32 11.11 -1.49
CA GLY A 38 0.42 11.99 -2.66
C GLY A 38 -0.52 11.59 -3.79
N GLY A 39 -0.89 12.55 -4.64
CA GLY A 39 -1.57 12.28 -5.89
C GLY A 39 -0.61 11.72 -6.93
N LEU A 40 -1.14 11.34 -8.10
CA LEU A 40 -0.37 10.72 -9.18
C LEU A 40 0.87 11.53 -9.55
N GLU A 41 0.79 12.86 -9.55
CA GLU A 41 1.88 13.77 -9.87
C GLU A 41 3.16 13.55 -9.04
N SER A 42 3.01 13.01 -7.83
CA SER A 42 4.13 12.77 -6.90
C SER A 42 5.01 11.58 -7.30
N PHE A 43 4.47 10.63 -8.08
CA PHE A 43 5.15 9.38 -8.46
C PHE A 43 4.90 8.97 -9.92
N ARG A 44 4.39 9.90 -10.74
CA ARG A 44 3.93 9.65 -12.11
C ARG A 44 5.03 9.06 -12.99
N GLU A 45 6.20 9.70 -13.03
CA GLU A 45 7.30 9.29 -13.92
C GLU A 45 7.75 7.85 -13.61
N GLN A 46 7.82 7.51 -12.32
CA GLN A 46 8.22 6.18 -11.85
C GLN A 46 7.14 5.14 -12.15
N LEU A 47 5.87 5.51 -12.03
CA LEU A 47 4.76 4.63 -12.35
C LEU A 47 4.63 4.39 -13.86
N GLU A 48 4.64 5.43 -14.69
CA GLU A 48 4.53 5.32 -16.15
C GLU A 48 5.68 4.50 -16.76
N ALA A 49 6.87 4.51 -16.16
CA ALA A 49 7.99 3.66 -16.58
C ALA A 49 7.70 2.14 -16.45
N GLU A 50 6.72 1.76 -15.64
CA GLU A 50 6.32 0.38 -15.39
C GLU A 50 4.99 -0.01 -16.03
N LEU A 51 4.29 0.95 -16.66
CA LEU A 51 3.02 0.73 -17.35
C LEU A 51 3.21 0.75 -18.87
N LYS A 52 2.27 0.12 -19.58
CA LYS A 52 2.20 0.15 -21.04
C LYS A 52 0.78 0.50 -21.50
N PRO A 53 0.65 1.16 -22.67
CA PRO A 53 -0.64 1.30 -23.31
C PRO A 53 -1.30 -0.07 -23.49
N GLY A 54 -2.55 -0.20 -23.06
CA GLY A 54 -3.33 -1.43 -23.13
C GLY A 54 -3.11 -2.44 -22.00
N ASP A 55 -2.30 -2.14 -20.99
CA ASP A 55 -2.26 -2.95 -19.76
C ASP A 55 -3.64 -3.00 -19.10
N ARG A 56 -4.06 -4.20 -18.69
CA ARG A 56 -5.19 -4.45 -17.79
C ARG A 56 -4.73 -4.21 -16.36
N ILE A 57 -5.26 -3.17 -15.73
CA ILE A 57 -4.81 -2.68 -14.42
C ILE A 57 -5.86 -3.00 -13.37
N LEU A 58 -5.47 -3.66 -12.28
CA LEU A 58 -6.28 -3.83 -11.08
C LEU A 58 -5.81 -2.88 -9.98
N VAL A 59 -6.69 -2.04 -9.43
CA VAL A 59 -6.40 -1.16 -8.29
C VAL A 59 -7.09 -1.71 -7.04
N LEU A 60 -6.31 -2.13 -6.05
CA LEU A 60 -6.81 -2.68 -4.78
C LEU A 60 -7.04 -1.58 -3.74
N GLY A 61 -8.15 -1.67 -3.00
CA GLY A 61 -8.50 -0.71 -1.96
C GLY A 61 -8.51 0.71 -2.52
N CYS A 62 -9.21 0.90 -3.64
CA CYS A 62 -9.12 2.15 -4.41
C CYS A 62 -9.61 3.37 -3.61
N GLY A 63 -10.50 3.15 -2.65
CA GLY A 63 -11.20 4.21 -1.94
C GLY A 63 -11.78 5.25 -2.90
N ASN A 64 -11.81 6.50 -2.44
CA ASN A 64 -12.14 7.66 -3.26
C ASN A 64 -10.89 8.34 -3.85
N SER A 65 -9.80 7.61 -4.11
CA SER A 65 -8.62 8.18 -4.77
C SER A 65 -8.92 8.53 -6.24
N ALA A 66 -8.34 9.61 -6.75
CA ALA A 66 -8.38 9.96 -8.17
C ALA A 66 -7.49 9.06 -9.03
N LEU A 67 -6.59 8.25 -8.44
CA LEU A 67 -5.56 7.49 -9.16
C LEU A 67 -6.09 6.73 -10.39
N SER A 68 -7.21 6.00 -10.26
CA SER A 68 -7.79 5.25 -11.39
C SER A 68 -8.25 6.17 -12.51
N TYR A 69 -8.89 7.30 -12.17
CA TYR A 69 -9.33 8.28 -13.15
C TYR A 69 -8.15 9.03 -13.77
N ASP A 70 -7.13 9.38 -12.98
CA ASP A 70 -5.94 10.04 -13.47
C ASP A 70 -5.20 9.15 -14.48
N LEU A 71 -5.06 7.85 -14.19
CA LEU A 71 -4.52 6.88 -15.16
C LEU A 71 -5.39 6.81 -16.43
N PHE A 72 -6.72 6.83 -16.30
CA PHE A 72 -7.60 6.89 -17.46
C PHE A 72 -7.38 8.14 -18.31
N GLN A 73 -7.19 9.30 -17.70
CA GLN A 73 -6.85 10.55 -18.40
C GLN A 73 -5.50 10.47 -19.13
N LEU A 74 -4.59 9.62 -18.67
CA LEU A 74 -3.31 9.34 -19.34
C LEU A 74 -3.43 8.31 -20.48
N GLY A 75 -4.61 7.75 -20.73
CA GLY A 75 -4.88 6.82 -21.84
C GLY A 75 -4.84 5.34 -21.46
N TYR A 76 -4.78 5.00 -20.16
CA TYR A 76 -4.96 3.62 -19.71
C TYR A 76 -6.46 3.31 -19.60
N THR A 77 -6.98 2.46 -20.49
CA THR A 77 -8.44 2.32 -20.69
C THR A 77 -9.04 1.01 -20.18
N ASP A 78 -8.28 0.16 -19.50
CA ASP A 78 -8.78 -1.08 -18.89
C ASP A 78 -8.33 -1.12 -17.43
N ILE A 79 -9.06 -0.39 -16.58
CA ILE A 79 -8.74 -0.24 -15.16
C ILE A 79 -9.92 -0.75 -14.34
N THR A 80 -9.70 -1.84 -13.62
CA THR A 80 -10.64 -2.35 -12.62
C THR A 80 -10.20 -1.91 -11.24
N SER A 81 -11.07 -1.20 -10.53
CA SER A 81 -10.84 -0.70 -9.17
C SER A 81 -11.76 -1.41 -8.19
N ILE A 82 -11.20 -1.92 -7.10
CA ILE A 82 -11.96 -2.63 -6.08
C ILE A 82 -11.77 -2.03 -4.70
N ASP A 83 -12.81 -2.14 -3.89
CA ASP A 83 -12.82 -1.80 -2.48
C ASP A 83 -13.87 -2.67 -1.78
N TYR A 84 -13.66 -3.00 -0.51
CA TYR A 84 -14.64 -3.78 0.25
C TYR A 84 -15.89 -2.97 0.64
N SER A 85 -15.85 -1.64 0.49
CA SER A 85 -16.91 -0.70 0.82
C SER A 85 -17.88 -0.57 -0.34
N ALA A 86 -19.11 -1.05 -0.15
CA ALA A 86 -20.16 -0.91 -1.14
C ALA A 86 -20.56 0.56 -1.36
N VAL A 87 -20.49 1.38 -0.31
CA VAL A 87 -20.73 2.82 -0.39
C VAL A 87 -19.72 3.48 -1.31
N CYS A 88 -18.42 3.23 -1.07
CA CYS A 88 -17.34 3.77 -1.88
C CYS A 88 -17.51 3.43 -3.36
N ILE A 89 -17.69 2.15 -3.66
CA ILE A 89 -17.80 1.66 -5.04
C ILE A 89 -19.04 2.24 -5.74
N ALA A 90 -20.17 2.37 -5.05
CA ALA A 90 -21.35 3.02 -5.61
C ALA A 90 -21.05 4.49 -5.99
N SER A 91 -20.47 5.26 -5.06
CA SER A 91 -20.13 6.67 -5.30
C SER A 91 -19.10 6.85 -6.43
N MET A 92 -18.06 6.01 -6.48
CA MET A 92 -17.04 6.08 -7.52
C MET A 92 -17.59 5.70 -8.89
N ARG A 93 -18.43 4.65 -8.96
CA ARG A 93 -19.10 4.25 -10.20
C ARG A 93 -20.01 5.35 -10.73
N ASP A 94 -20.78 6.01 -9.87
CA ASP A 94 -21.69 7.08 -10.29
C ASP A 94 -20.91 8.31 -10.78
N ARG A 95 -19.84 8.71 -10.07
CA ARG A 95 -18.99 9.84 -10.46
C ARG A 95 -18.33 9.62 -11.83
N TYR A 96 -17.83 8.42 -12.07
CA TYR A 96 -17.06 8.09 -13.28
C TYR A 96 -17.85 7.27 -14.30
N ALA A 97 -19.19 7.30 -14.24
CA ALA A 97 -20.07 6.57 -15.16
C ALA A 97 -19.85 6.91 -16.65
N HIS A 98 -19.27 8.08 -16.92
CA HIS A 98 -18.94 8.55 -18.27
C HIS A 98 -17.60 7.99 -18.80
N CYS A 99 -16.83 7.28 -17.98
CA CYS A 99 -15.54 6.70 -18.33
C CYS A 99 -15.68 5.19 -18.58
N SER A 100 -15.93 4.77 -19.83
CA SER A 100 -16.20 3.37 -20.16
C SER A 100 -15.04 2.40 -19.87
N GLY A 101 -13.81 2.90 -19.73
CA GLY A 101 -12.62 2.12 -19.38
C GLY A 101 -12.36 1.97 -17.88
N LEU A 102 -13.25 2.50 -17.03
CA LEU A 102 -13.17 2.37 -15.58
C LEU A 102 -14.24 1.39 -15.08
N HIS A 103 -13.79 0.31 -14.47
CA HIS A 103 -14.64 -0.70 -13.85
C HIS A 103 -14.51 -0.63 -12.34
N TRP A 104 -15.64 -0.74 -11.63
CA TRP A 104 -15.71 -0.59 -10.18
C TRP A 104 -16.45 -1.79 -9.59
N ALA A 105 -15.85 -2.48 -8.62
CA ALA A 105 -16.47 -3.65 -8.01
C ALA A 105 -16.24 -3.73 -6.49
N VAL A 106 -17.29 -4.09 -5.76
CA VAL A 106 -17.19 -4.39 -4.33
C VAL A 106 -16.49 -5.73 -4.17
N MET A 107 -15.31 -5.75 -3.56
CA MET A 107 -14.53 -6.97 -3.44
C MET A 107 -13.54 -6.90 -2.28
N ASP A 108 -13.37 -8.03 -1.60
CA ASP A 108 -12.31 -8.23 -0.61
C ASP A 108 -11.05 -8.71 -1.32
N ALA A 109 -9.94 -7.96 -1.20
CA ALA A 109 -8.69 -8.29 -1.88
C ALA A 109 -8.04 -9.60 -1.41
N ARG A 110 -8.52 -10.19 -0.30
CA ARG A 110 -8.11 -11.53 0.16
C ARG A 110 -8.75 -12.67 -0.65
N PHE A 111 -9.79 -12.36 -1.43
CA PHE A 111 -10.61 -13.32 -2.18
C PHE A 111 -11.00 -12.72 -3.55
N LEU A 112 -10.01 -12.53 -4.42
CA LEU A 112 -10.24 -11.97 -5.75
C LEU A 112 -10.99 -12.99 -6.62
N THR A 113 -12.16 -12.63 -7.14
CA THR A 113 -12.97 -13.53 -7.99
C THR A 113 -12.53 -13.53 -9.47
N PHE A 114 -11.39 -12.91 -9.78
CA PHE A 114 -10.80 -12.87 -11.11
C PHE A 114 -10.03 -14.15 -11.43
N MET A 115 -9.92 -14.46 -12.73
CA MET A 115 -9.13 -15.60 -13.20
C MET A 115 -7.63 -15.40 -12.97
N ASP A 116 -6.90 -16.50 -12.89
CA ASP A 116 -5.43 -16.50 -12.85
C ASP A 116 -4.87 -15.81 -14.10
N GLY A 117 -3.86 -14.96 -13.92
CA GLY A 117 -3.22 -14.26 -15.04
C GLY A 117 -4.11 -13.28 -15.81
N SER A 118 -5.18 -12.77 -15.19
CA SER A 118 -6.13 -11.84 -15.80
C SER A 118 -5.65 -10.39 -15.86
N PHE A 119 -4.63 -9.99 -15.07
CA PHE A 119 -4.12 -8.62 -15.06
C PHE A 119 -2.65 -8.53 -15.43
N ASP A 120 -2.32 -7.44 -16.14
CA ASP A 120 -0.94 -7.09 -16.50
C ASP A 120 -0.25 -6.35 -15.37
N VAL A 121 -1.02 -5.50 -14.67
CA VAL A 121 -0.56 -4.71 -13.53
C VAL A 121 -1.58 -4.77 -12.40
N VAL A 122 -1.09 -4.92 -11.17
CA VAL A 122 -1.86 -4.71 -9.94
C VAL A 122 -1.24 -3.54 -9.19
N LEU A 123 -2.06 -2.58 -8.78
CA LEU A 123 -1.69 -1.40 -8.02
C LEU A 123 -2.35 -1.45 -6.65
N GLU A 124 -1.63 -1.01 -5.63
CA GLU A 124 -2.23 -0.64 -4.36
C GLU A 124 -1.52 0.59 -3.79
N LYS A 125 -2.29 1.51 -3.21
CA LYS A 125 -1.76 2.73 -2.60
C LYS A 125 -2.36 2.89 -1.21
N GLY A 126 -1.59 2.53 -0.19
CA GLY A 126 -2.02 2.64 1.19
C GLY A 126 -2.96 1.57 1.69
N PHE A 127 -3.37 0.66 0.82
CA PHE A 127 -4.30 -0.41 1.19
C PHE A 127 -3.62 -1.39 2.15
N LEU A 128 -2.37 -1.78 1.88
CA LEU A 128 -1.66 -2.67 2.81
C LEU A 128 -1.26 -1.97 4.12
N ASP A 129 -1.18 -0.64 4.13
CA ASP A 129 -0.97 0.15 5.34
C ASP A 129 -2.18 0.08 6.28
N SER A 130 -3.40 0.11 5.74
CA SER A 130 -4.62 -0.03 6.54
C SER A 130 -4.70 -1.40 7.23
N ILE A 131 -4.22 -2.46 6.56
CA ILE A 131 -4.11 -3.80 7.15
C ILE A 131 -3.13 -3.79 8.32
N MET A 132 -2.05 -3.01 8.29
CA MET A 132 -1.02 -3.01 9.36
C MET A 132 -1.21 -1.94 10.43
N VAL A 133 -2.33 -1.21 10.41
CA VAL A 133 -2.49 0.00 11.21
C VAL A 133 -2.48 -0.21 12.73
N GLU A 134 -2.80 -1.41 13.22
CA GLU A 134 -2.80 -1.77 14.64
C GLU A 134 -1.44 -2.31 15.13
N GLU A 135 -0.48 -2.49 14.23
CA GLU A 135 0.83 -3.02 14.59
C GLU A 135 1.61 -2.00 15.41
N LYS A 136 1.80 -2.30 16.71
CA LYS A 136 2.55 -1.46 17.65
C LYS A 136 4.05 -1.60 17.48
N ASP A 137 4.50 -2.77 17.05
CA ASP A 137 5.91 -3.09 16.82
C ASP A 137 6.08 -3.62 15.38
N LEU A 138 6.58 -2.75 14.52
CA LEU A 138 6.86 -3.10 13.13
C LEU A 138 8.05 -4.06 12.98
N TRP A 139 8.84 -4.32 14.02
CA TRP A 139 9.84 -5.39 13.99
C TRP A 139 9.21 -6.76 14.26
N ASN A 140 8.20 -6.81 15.14
CA ASN A 140 7.49 -8.02 15.56
C ASN A 140 6.00 -7.97 15.19
N VAL A 141 5.71 -7.99 13.89
CA VAL A 141 4.33 -7.95 13.39
C VAL A 141 3.52 -9.16 13.86
N SER A 142 2.26 -8.93 14.22
CA SER A 142 1.31 -9.93 14.68
C SER A 142 1.11 -11.05 13.65
N GLN A 143 0.78 -12.26 14.13
CA GLN A 143 0.49 -13.39 13.24
C GLN A 143 -0.73 -13.11 12.35
N GLU A 144 -1.72 -12.38 12.87
CA GLU A 144 -2.92 -12.03 12.13
C GLU A 144 -2.61 -11.09 10.95
N ALA A 145 -1.86 -10.01 11.16
CA ALA A 145 -1.46 -9.13 10.06
C ALA A 145 -0.57 -9.85 9.04
N LYS A 146 0.29 -10.78 9.47
CA LYS A 146 1.06 -11.63 8.54
C LYS A 146 0.15 -12.47 7.65
N ILE A 147 -0.85 -13.14 8.23
CA ILE A 147 -1.81 -13.97 7.50
C ILE A 147 -2.63 -13.12 6.52
N LEU A 148 -3.15 -11.97 6.96
CA LEU A 148 -3.96 -11.10 6.10
C LEU A 148 -3.16 -10.57 4.91
N LEU A 149 -1.92 -10.11 5.13
CA LEU A 149 -1.04 -9.67 4.04
C LEU A 149 -0.69 -10.83 3.10
N ASP A 150 -0.42 -12.02 3.65
CA ASP A 150 -0.08 -13.21 2.85
C ASP A 150 -1.25 -13.65 1.96
N GLN A 151 -2.49 -13.59 2.47
CA GLN A 151 -3.70 -13.84 1.69
C GLN A 151 -3.84 -12.87 0.51
N VAL A 152 -3.70 -11.57 0.76
CA VAL A 152 -3.77 -10.56 -0.32
C VAL A 152 -2.65 -10.77 -1.33
N LEU A 153 -1.40 -10.90 -0.88
CA LEU A 153 -0.25 -11.02 -1.78
C LEU A 153 -0.27 -12.31 -2.60
N THR A 154 -0.82 -13.40 -2.05
CA THR A 154 -1.07 -14.64 -2.78
C THR A 154 -2.08 -14.42 -3.91
N GLU A 155 -3.18 -13.74 -3.64
CA GLU A 155 -4.18 -13.41 -4.66
C GLU A 155 -3.62 -12.49 -5.74
N VAL A 156 -2.84 -11.46 -5.35
CA VAL A 156 -2.12 -10.59 -6.29
C VAL A 156 -1.19 -11.39 -7.18
N ALA A 157 -0.38 -12.27 -6.60
CA ALA A 157 0.51 -13.13 -7.35
C ALA A 157 -0.26 -14.04 -8.31
N ARG A 158 -1.43 -14.56 -7.91
CA ARG A 158 -2.28 -15.43 -8.74
C ARG A 158 -2.87 -14.69 -9.95
N VAL A 159 -3.52 -13.55 -9.74
CA VAL A 159 -4.21 -12.80 -10.81
C VAL A 159 -3.26 -12.12 -11.79
N LEU A 160 -2.00 -11.88 -11.41
CA LEU A 160 -0.99 -11.36 -12.32
C LEU A 160 -0.62 -12.36 -13.41
N GLN A 161 -0.57 -11.92 -14.66
CA GLN A 161 -0.03 -12.74 -15.75
C GLN A 161 1.48 -12.98 -15.60
N PRO A 162 2.07 -13.95 -16.31
CA PRO A 162 3.52 -14.06 -16.42
C PRO A 162 4.15 -12.74 -16.87
N ARG A 163 5.20 -12.27 -16.17
CA ARG A 163 5.85 -10.97 -16.38
C ARG A 163 4.99 -9.74 -16.03
N GLY A 164 3.83 -9.94 -15.42
CA GLY A 164 3.02 -8.87 -14.85
C GLY A 164 3.70 -8.20 -13.66
N ARG A 165 3.19 -7.04 -13.27
CA ARG A 165 3.77 -6.19 -12.21
C ARG A 165 2.79 -5.96 -11.09
N PHE A 166 3.23 -6.19 -9.86
CA PHE A 166 2.58 -5.61 -8.70
C PHE A 166 3.34 -4.34 -8.31
N ILE A 167 2.63 -3.23 -8.11
CA ILE A 167 3.22 -1.96 -7.68
C ILE A 167 2.50 -1.50 -6.41
N SER A 168 3.28 -1.30 -5.35
CA SER A 168 2.78 -0.90 -4.04
C SER A 168 3.33 0.46 -3.66
N ILE A 169 2.44 1.37 -3.23
CA ILE A 169 2.76 2.74 -2.85
C ILE A 169 2.42 2.92 -1.38
N THR A 170 3.41 3.30 -0.58
CA THR A 170 3.31 3.28 0.89
C THR A 170 4.32 4.20 1.55
N PHE A 171 4.10 4.55 2.82
CA PHE A 171 5.13 5.19 3.66
C PHE A 171 6.07 4.18 4.34
N ALA A 172 5.76 2.88 4.27
CA ALA A 172 6.52 1.87 4.99
C ALA A 172 7.91 1.64 4.37
N GLN A 173 8.94 1.80 5.19
CA GLN A 173 10.34 1.67 4.77
C GLN A 173 10.71 0.24 4.36
N PRO A 174 11.75 0.06 3.53
CA PRO A 174 12.14 -1.25 2.98
C PRO A 174 12.35 -2.35 4.02
N HIS A 175 12.98 -2.03 5.14
CA HIS A 175 13.25 -2.99 6.21
C HIS A 175 11.97 -3.51 6.90
N PHE A 176 10.88 -2.72 6.90
CA PHE A 176 9.59 -3.16 7.42
C PHE A 176 8.74 -3.83 6.36
N ARG A 177 8.69 -3.28 5.14
CA ARG A 177 7.74 -3.74 4.13
C ARG A 177 8.26 -4.86 3.24
N LYS A 178 9.51 -4.80 2.76
CA LYS A 178 10.02 -5.78 1.78
C LYS A 178 9.98 -7.22 2.30
N ARG A 179 10.11 -7.45 3.61
CA ARG A 179 9.99 -8.79 4.20
C ARG A 179 8.62 -9.44 3.95
N HIS A 180 7.55 -8.65 3.84
CA HIS A 180 6.22 -9.17 3.50
C HIS A 180 6.14 -9.55 2.02
N TYR A 181 6.77 -8.78 1.14
CA TYR A 181 6.82 -9.06 -0.30
C TYR A 181 7.80 -10.16 -0.68
N ALA A 182 8.87 -10.37 0.08
CA ALA A 182 9.99 -11.23 -0.28
C ALA A 182 9.76 -12.71 0.08
N GLN A 183 8.56 -13.21 -0.23
CA GLN A 183 8.24 -14.64 -0.06
C GLN A 183 8.43 -15.36 -1.39
N ARG A 184 9.09 -16.52 -1.35
CA ARG A 184 9.36 -17.32 -2.57
C ARG A 184 8.09 -17.73 -3.31
N ALA A 185 7.00 -17.95 -2.57
CA ALA A 185 5.72 -18.39 -3.11
C ALA A 185 5.14 -17.43 -4.16
N TYR A 186 5.41 -16.12 -4.04
CA TYR A 186 4.86 -15.13 -4.97
C TYR A 186 5.60 -15.08 -6.31
N ASN A 187 6.79 -15.68 -6.39
CA ASN A 187 7.58 -15.80 -7.62
C ASN A 187 7.77 -14.45 -8.35
N TRP A 188 8.27 -13.44 -7.65
CA TRP A 188 8.64 -12.15 -8.25
C TRP A 188 9.99 -11.63 -7.75
N SER A 189 10.62 -10.75 -8.53
CA SER A 189 11.72 -9.89 -8.05
C SER A 189 11.15 -8.67 -7.37
N ILE A 190 11.95 -7.97 -6.53
CA ILE A 190 11.50 -6.73 -5.86
C ILE A 190 12.52 -5.61 -6.11
N GLN A 191 12.02 -4.46 -6.55
CA GLN A 191 12.74 -3.19 -6.59
C GLN A 191 11.95 -2.14 -5.81
N HIS A 192 12.59 -1.05 -5.39
CA HIS A 192 11.87 0.07 -4.79
C HIS A 192 12.54 1.38 -5.15
N ILE A 193 11.74 2.44 -5.21
CA ILE A 193 12.16 3.81 -5.43
C ILE A 193 11.56 4.66 -4.31
N ARG A 194 12.29 5.69 -3.89
CA ARG A 194 11.84 6.67 -2.90
C ARG A 194 11.35 7.92 -3.64
N TYR A 195 10.22 8.46 -3.22
CA TYR A 195 9.66 9.69 -3.77
C TYR A 195 9.10 10.59 -2.66
N GLY A 196 8.72 11.82 -3.00
CA GLY A 196 8.34 12.87 -2.04
C GLY A 196 9.53 13.72 -1.59
N ARG A 197 9.29 15.03 -1.37
CA ARG A 197 10.33 16.00 -0.99
C ARG A 197 10.53 16.10 0.52
N ASP A 198 9.44 16.22 1.28
CA ASP A 198 9.49 16.47 2.74
C ASP A 198 9.25 15.19 3.57
N PHE A 199 8.42 14.28 3.04
CA PHE A 199 8.22 12.95 3.58
C PHE A 199 8.62 11.93 2.52
N HIS A 200 9.42 10.95 2.92
CA HIS A 200 9.83 9.87 2.04
C HIS A 200 8.75 8.79 1.98
N TYR A 201 8.10 8.69 0.83
CA TYR A 201 7.26 7.56 0.47
C TYR A 201 8.04 6.59 -0.44
N PHE A 202 7.52 5.37 -0.56
CA PHE A 202 8.16 4.27 -1.28
C PHE A 202 7.20 3.69 -2.30
N LEU A 203 7.72 3.51 -3.52
CA LEU A 203 7.06 2.77 -4.59
C LEU A 203 7.84 1.47 -4.79
N TYR A 204 7.24 0.34 -4.41
CA TYR A 204 7.80 -1.00 -4.60
C TYR A 204 7.29 -1.58 -5.91
N ILE A 205 8.19 -2.17 -6.68
CA ILE A 205 7.91 -2.76 -8.00
C ILE A 205 8.26 -4.25 -7.92
N MET A 206 7.26 -5.10 -8.07
CA MET A 206 7.38 -6.54 -8.05
C MET A 206 7.09 -7.13 -9.42
N LYS A 207 8.07 -7.79 -10.03
CA LYS A 207 7.96 -8.32 -11.41
C LYS A 207 7.84 -9.85 -11.38
N LYS A 208 6.67 -10.38 -11.76
CA LYS A 208 6.37 -11.83 -11.72
C LYS A 208 7.29 -12.61 -12.67
N GLY A 209 7.83 -13.72 -12.19
CA GLY A 209 8.87 -14.52 -12.86
C GLY A 209 10.31 -14.03 -12.62
N GLY A 210 10.49 -12.88 -11.96
CA GLY A 210 11.81 -12.42 -11.51
C GLY A 210 12.28 -13.16 -10.25
N ALA A 211 13.59 -13.18 -10.02
CA ALA A 211 14.18 -13.77 -8.83
C ALA A 211 14.36 -12.73 -7.70
N LEU A 212 14.09 -13.15 -6.46
CA LEU A 212 14.48 -12.38 -5.28
C LEU A 212 16.01 -12.35 -5.15
N SER A 213 16.54 -11.18 -4.77
CA SER A 213 17.96 -11.07 -4.43
C SER A 213 18.28 -11.86 -3.14
N PRO A 214 19.55 -12.25 -2.88
CA PRO A 214 19.92 -12.90 -1.63
C PRO A 214 19.55 -12.09 -0.39
N SER A 215 19.68 -10.76 -0.44
CA SER A 215 19.26 -9.86 0.64
C SER A 215 17.75 -9.86 0.85
N ASP A 216 16.96 -9.89 -0.22
CA ASP A 216 15.50 -9.95 -0.11
C ASP A 216 15.03 -11.29 0.44
N LEU A 217 15.64 -12.39 0.01
CA LEU A 217 15.37 -13.71 0.56
C LEU A 217 15.65 -13.77 2.07
N ALA A 218 16.79 -13.22 2.51
CA ALA A 218 17.12 -13.16 3.93
C ALA A 218 16.11 -12.33 4.73
N LEU A 219 15.67 -11.20 4.16
CA LEU A 219 14.67 -10.32 4.75
C LEU A 219 13.29 -10.97 4.82
N GLY A 220 12.87 -11.69 3.77
CA GLY A 220 11.62 -12.47 3.78
C GLY A 220 11.62 -13.57 4.83
N GLN A 221 12.76 -14.26 5.01
CA GLN A 221 12.94 -15.28 6.05
C GLN A 221 12.88 -14.69 7.46
N SER A 222 13.37 -13.46 7.67
CA SER A 222 13.37 -12.84 8.99
C SER A 222 11.95 -12.58 9.52
N LEU A 223 10.95 -12.45 8.65
CA LEU A 223 9.54 -12.30 9.05
C LEU A 223 9.02 -13.49 9.87
N HIS A 224 9.57 -14.68 9.63
CA HIS A 224 9.15 -15.95 10.23
C HIS A 224 10.05 -16.39 11.38
N ARG A 225 11.16 -15.68 11.64
CA ARG A 225 12.03 -15.99 12.77
C ARG A 225 11.31 -15.62 14.07
N ARG A 226 11.37 -16.50 15.05
CA ARG A 226 10.96 -16.16 16.42
C ARG A 226 11.93 -15.08 16.94
N PRO A 227 11.45 -14.11 17.74
CA PRO A 227 12.35 -13.22 18.46
C PRO A 227 13.31 -14.09 19.28
N SER A 228 14.62 -13.90 19.10
CA SER A 228 15.61 -14.58 19.93
C SER A 228 15.39 -14.17 21.38
N SER A 229 15.30 -15.14 22.30
CA SER A 229 15.22 -14.89 23.76
C SER A 229 16.47 -14.23 24.35
N SER A 230 17.51 -14.02 23.54
CA SER A 230 18.68 -13.23 23.90
C SER A 230 18.40 -11.75 23.68
N SER A 231 17.63 -11.13 24.56
CA SER A 231 17.86 -9.73 24.86
C SER A 231 19.30 -9.62 25.38
N PRO A 232 20.15 -8.69 24.89
CA PRO A 232 21.25 -8.26 25.72
C PRO A 232 20.60 -7.68 26.97
N VAL A 233 20.92 -8.25 28.13
CA VAL A 233 20.64 -7.57 29.40
C VAL A 233 21.33 -6.23 29.28
N CYS A 234 20.55 -5.17 29.09
CA CYS A 234 21.04 -3.82 29.23
C CYS A 234 21.48 -3.73 30.70
N SER A 235 22.78 -3.89 30.93
CA SER A 235 23.37 -3.57 32.21
C SER A 235 23.05 -2.11 32.45
N PRO A 236 22.53 -1.69 33.62
CA PRO A 236 22.33 -0.27 33.87
C PRO A 236 23.71 0.39 33.78
N LEU A 237 23.95 1.06 32.66
CA LEU A 237 25.03 2.03 32.53
C LEU A 237 24.71 3.09 33.60
N GLN A 238 25.56 3.15 34.62
CA GLN A 238 25.75 4.37 35.39
C GLN A 238 26.19 5.44 34.38
N GLU A 239 25.25 6.27 33.94
CA GLU A 239 25.61 7.56 33.35
C GLU A 239 25.80 8.58 34.48
N PRO A 240 26.94 9.27 34.54
CA PRO A 240 27.00 10.57 35.19
C PRO A 240 26.35 11.62 34.29
N ASP A 241 25.54 12.48 34.92
CA ASP A 241 24.86 13.65 34.36
C ASP A 241 25.65 14.40 33.26
N CYS A 242 25.04 14.56 32.10
CA CYS A 242 25.34 15.68 31.20
C CYS A 242 24.14 16.02 30.30
N GLU A 243 23.16 16.73 30.87
CA GLU A 243 22.25 17.56 30.09
C GLU A 243 23.06 18.67 29.38
N ASN A 244 23.36 18.51 28.09
CA ASN A 244 23.91 19.62 27.28
C ASN A 244 23.84 19.44 25.76
N TYR A 245 22.76 18.84 25.22
CA TYR A 245 22.57 18.74 23.76
C TYR A 245 21.46 19.65 23.18
N LEU A 246 20.83 20.51 23.99
CA LEU A 246 19.74 21.40 23.56
C LEU A 246 20.15 22.85 23.22
N PHE A 247 21.44 23.20 23.21
CA PHE A 247 21.88 24.59 22.96
C PHE A 247 22.77 24.83 21.72
N ASN A 248 22.96 23.85 20.82
CA ASN A 248 23.79 24.05 19.62
C ASN A 248 23.01 23.96 18.30
N ILE A 249 21.97 24.79 18.16
CA ILE A 249 21.50 25.23 16.84
C ILE A 249 21.66 26.75 16.79
N GLN A 250 22.73 27.21 16.15
CA GLN A 250 22.89 28.61 15.75
C GLN A 250 22.08 28.85 14.46
N LEU A 251 21.30 29.94 14.45
CA LEU A 251 20.76 30.57 13.24
C LEU A 251 21.87 31.28 12.46
#